data_AF-A0A969KKV6-F1
#
_entry.id   AF-A0A969KKV6-F1
#
_cell.length_a   1.000
_cell.length_b   1.000
_cell.length_c   1.000
_cell.angle_alpha   90.00
_cell.angle_beta   90.00
_cell.angle_gamma   90.00
#
_symmetry.space_group_name_H-M   'P 1'
#
loop_
_entity.id
_entity.type
_entity.pdbx_description
1 polymer ?
#
loop_
_entity_poly.entity_id
_entity_poly.type
_entity_poly.pdbx_seq_one_letter_code
_entity_poly.pdbx_strand_id
1 'polypeptide(L)'
;QFAEDLVAYNFRDSYGVWFPPAFRNNEYFTLGMGVYMQVLPYLIFGKSAVVTRATSAIISVIAAISVGLILRDAVKTKYWWTGVLFLSITPTWFLHSRTAWEMTEFTAFYAGALCAYTFYRIKSPNYLYLVNCTWSVWVLHL
;
A
#
# COMPACT_ATOMS: atom_id res chain seq x y z
N GLN A 1 13.12 -10.08 -6.00
CA GLN A 1 13.32 -11.40 -6.61
C GLN A 1 12.07 -11.77 -7.42
N PHE A 2 10.89 -11.90 -6.80
CA PHE A 2 9.63 -12.14 -7.53
C PHE A 2 9.33 -11.18 -8.69
N ALA A 3 9.59 -9.88 -8.52
CA ALA A 3 9.39 -8.89 -9.58
C ALA A 3 10.33 -9.10 -10.80
N GLU A 4 11.54 -9.61 -10.57
CA GLU A 4 12.52 -9.93 -11.62
C GLU A 4 12.09 -11.20 -12.37
N ASP A 5 11.61 -12.20 -11.63
CA ASP A 5 11.08 -13.45 -12.19
C ASP A 5 9.82 -13.19 -13.04
N LEU A 6 8.87 -12.37 -12.58
CA LEU A 6 7.70 -11.99 -13.38
C LEU A 6 8.07 -11.35 -14.72
N VAL A 7 9.05 -10.45 -14.72
CA VAL A 7 9.49 -9.77 -15.95
C VAL A 7 10.19 -10.76 -16.89
N ALA A 8 10.99 -11.68 -16.34
CA ALA A 8 11.64 -12.74 -17.12
C ALA A 8 10.62 -13.74 -17.71
N TYR A 9 9.52 -14.03 -17.01
CA TYR A 9 8.48 -14.98 -17.42
C TYR A 9 7.27 -14.34 -18.14
N ASN A 10 7.38 -13.11 -18.67
CA ASN A 10 6.28 -12.41 -19.36
C ASN A 10 4.98 -12.30 -18.52
N PHE A 11 5.11 -11.90 -17.26
CA PHE A 11 4.01 -11.76 -16.28
C PHE A 11 3.28 -13.07 -15.94
N ARG A 12 3.99 -14.20 -16.06
CA ARG A 12 3.49 -15.52 -15.67
C ARG A 12 4.23 -16.06 -14.46
N ASP A 13 3.51 -16.83 -13.65
CA ASP A 13 4.13 -17.60 -12.57
C ASP A 13 4.87 -18.84 -13.12
N SER A 14 5.62 -19.52 -12.24
CA SER A 14 6.26 -20.82 -12.49
C SER A 14 5.27 -21.90 -12.97
N TYR A 15 3.98 -21.76 -12.66
CA TYR A 15 2.90 -22.63 -13.11
C TYR A 15 2.21 -22.17 -14.41
N GLY A 16 2.70 -21.11 -15.06
CA GLY A 16 2.15 -20.58 -16.30
C GLY A 16 0.87 -19.74 -16.15
N VAL A 17 0.44 -19.46 -14.92
CA VAL A 17 -0.73 -18.63 -14.62
C VAL A 17 -0.43 -17.17 -14.94
N TRP A 18 -1.31 -16.53 -15.70
CA TRP A 18 -1.20 -15.11 -16.06
C TRP A 18 -1.74 -14.25 -14.91
N PHE A 19 -0.92 -13.31 -14.41
CA PHE A 19 -1.22 -12.51 -13.21
C PHE A 19 -1.68 -13.34 -11.99
N PRO A 20 -0.80 -14.18 -11.40
CA PRO A 20 -1.15 -14.94 -10.20
C PRO A 20 -1.49 -14.00 -9.02
N PRO A 21 -2.51 -14.32 -8.22
CA PRO A 21 -2.89 -13.52 -7.05
C PRO A 21 -1.91 -13.67 -5.88
N ALA A 22 -1.18 -14.79 -5.80
CA ALA A 22 -0.16 -15.04 -4.78
C ALA A 22 1.05 -15.75 -5.38
N PHE A 23 2.24 -15.39 -4.90
CA PHE A 23 3.51 -16.04 -5.26
C PHE A 23 3.95 -16.93 -4.11
N ARG A 24 4.34 -18.16 -4.43
CA ARG A 24 4.80 -19.13 -3.43
C ARG A 24 6.31 -19.05 -3.29
N ASN A 25 6.78 -18.71 -2.08
CA ASN A 25 8.18 -18.69 -1.70
C ASN A 25 8.50 -19.89 -0.80
N ASN A 26 8.69 -21.08 -1.38
CA ASN A 26 8.99 -22.38 -0.73
C ASN A 26 8.13 -22.75 0.51
N GLU A 27 8.15 -21.98 1.60
CA GLU A 27 7.33 -22.12 2.81
C GLU A 27 6.26 -21.03 3.02
N TYR A 28 6.39 -19.83 2.43
CA TYR A 28 5.46 -18.70 2.65
C TYR A 28 4.77 -18.26 1.35
N PHE A 29 3.51 -17.84 1.44
CA PHE A 29 2.80 -17.17 0.36
C PHE A 29 2.97 -15.65 0.51
N THR A 30 3.47 -15.01 -0.54
CA THR A 30 3.54 -13.55 -0.66
C THR A 30 2.38 -13.08 -1.54
N LEU A 31 1.65 -12.07 -1.07
CA LEU A 31 0.53 -11.50 -1.82
C LEU A 31 1.05 -10.87 -3.12
N GLY A 32 0.40 -11.20 -4.25
CA GLY A 32 0.81 -10.74 -5.56
C GLY A 32 0.80 -9.22 -5.69
N MET A 33 -0.10 -8.55 -4.97
CA MET A 33 -0.25 -7.10 -5.01
C MET A 33 1.04 -6.34 -4.64
N GLY A 34 1.74 -6.76 -3.58
CA GLY A 34 3.02 -6.14 -3.22
C GLY A 34 4.14 -6.43 -4.22
N VAL A 35 4.08 -7.58 -4.89
CA VAL A 35 4.99 -7.90 -6.00
C VAL A 35 4.71 -7.00 -7.21
N TYR A 36 3.45 -6.81 -7.60
CA TYR A 36 3.07 -5.93 -8.71
C TYR A 36 3.43 -4.46 -8.47
N MET A 37 3.25 -3.97 -7.24
CA MET A 37 3.67 -2.60 -6.89
C MET A 37 5.17 -2.41 -6.97
N GLN A 38 5.96 -3.47 -6.79
CA GLN A 38 7.42 -3.43 -6.93
C GLN A 38 7.90 -3.68 -8.37
N VAL A 39 7.09 -4.32 -9.22
CA VAL A 39 7.39 -4.53 -10.66
C VAL A 39 7.47 -3.20 -11.41
N LEU A 40 6.58 -2.24 -11.13
CA LEU A 40 6.59 -0.92 -11.78
C LEU A 40 7.90 -0.14 -11.54
N PRO A 41 8.34 0.07 -10.28
CA PRO A 41 9.63 0.68 -9.99
C PRO A 41 10.82 -0.13 -10.54
N TYR A 42 10.72 -1.45 -10.54
CA TYR A 42 11.74 -2.34 -11.08
C TYR A 42 11.92 -2.18 -12.60
N LEU A 43 10.82 -2.02 -13.35
CA LEU A 43 10.89 -1.79 -14.81
C LEU A 43 11.50 -0.44 -15.16
N ILE A 44 11.30 0.58 -14.32
CA ILE A 44 11.77 1.96 -14.59
C ILE A 44 13.23 2.15 -14.14
N PHE A 45 13.61 1.59 -12.99
CA PHE A 45 14.92 1.85 -12.36
C PHE A 45 15.82 0.61 -12.22
N GLY A 46 15.32 -0.58 -12.58
CA GLY A 46 16.03 -1.84 -12.40
C GLY A 46 16.12 -2.31 -10.95
N LYS A 47 16.98 -3.32 -10.72
CA LYS A 47 17.19 -3.92 -9.40
C LYS A 47 17.94 -2.95 -8.47
N SER A 48 17.22 -2.27 -7.58
CA SER A 48 17.84 -1.39 -6.59
C SER A 48 17.10 -1.41 -5.26
N ALA A 49 17.83 -1.70 -4.18
CA ALA A 49 17.29 -1.67 -2.82
C ALA A 49 16.83 -0.26 -2.39
N VAL A 50 17.40 0.78 -2.99
CA VAL A 50 16.98 2.18 -2.73
C VAL A 50 15.59 2.41 -3.30
N VAL A 51 15.33 1.91 -4.52
CA VAL A 51 14.04 2.07 -5.20
C VAL A 51 12.94 1.33 -4.43
N THR A 52 13.18 0.09 -4.01
CA THR A 52 12.21 -0.67 -3.22
C THR A 52 11.86 0.04 -1.91
N ARG A 53 12.85 0.61 -1.23
CA ARG A 53 12.63 1.39 0.01
C ARG A 53 11.92 2.71 -0.24
N ALA A 54 12.23 3.40 -1.33
CA ALA A 54 11.58 4.65 -1.71
C ALA A 54 10.08 4.43 -2.01
N THR A 55 9.74 3.35 -2.72
CA THR A 55 8.35 2.98 -2.97
C THR A 55 7.58 2.75 -1.67
N SER A 56 8.14 1.97 -0.73
CA SER A 56 7.52 1.76 0.57
C SER A 56 7.37 3.05 1.39
N ALA A 57 8.36 3.95 1.30
CA ALA A 57 8.27 5.27 1.93
C ALA A 57 7.13 6.11 1.34
N ILE A 58 7.00 6.16 0.01
CA ILE A 58 5.91 6.88 -0.67
C ILE A 58 4.55 6.32 -0.26
N ILE A 59 4.40 4.99 -0.23
CA ILE A 59 3.15 4.35 0.19
C ILE A 59 2.84 4.68 1.66
N SER A 60 3.85 4.70 2.53
CA SER A 60 3.66 5.06 3.94
C SER A 60 3.17 6.50 4.15
N VAL A 61 3.51 7.43 3.23
CA VAL A 61 3.02 8.82 3.26
C VAL A 61 1.50 8.87 3.01
N ILE A 62 0.95 7.97 2.20
CA ILE A 62 -0.50 7.88 1.95
C ILE A 62 -1.25 7.61 3.26
N ALA A 63 -0.72 6.71 4.09
CA ALA A 63 -1.30 6.43 5.41
C ALA A 63 -1.26 7.67 6.32
N ALA A 64 -0.11 8.36 6.37
CA ALA A 64 0.08 9.54 7.19
C ALA A 64 -0.88 10.68 6.79
N ILE A 65 -1.05 10.91 5.48
CA ILE A 65 -2.01 11.88 4.95
C ILE A 65 -3.44 11.47 5.30
N SER A 66 -3.79 10.21 5.14
CA SER A 66 -5.14 9.69 5.44
C SER A 66 -5.50 9.90 6.90
N VAL A 67 -4.60 9.58 7.83
CA VAL A 67 -4.80 9.82 9.26
C VAL A 67 -4.94 11.33 9.55
N GLY A 68 -4.08 12.17 8.96
CA GLY A 68 -4.16 13.61 9.13
C GLY A 68 -5.50 14.20 8.64
N LEU A 69 -5.99 13.73 7.50
CA LEU A 69 -7.28 14.15 6.93
C LEU A 69 -8.46 13.71 7.80
N ILE A 70 -8.44 12.49 8.34
CA ILE A 70 -9.47 12.01 9.28
C ILE A 70 -9.50 12.91 10.53
N LEU A 71 -8.34 13.16 11.16
CA LEU A 71 -8.30 13.99 12.37
C LEU A 71 -8.74 15.44 12.10
N ARG A 72 -8.40 15.99 10.94
CA ARG A 72 -8.74 17.37 10.55
C ARG A 72 -10.23 17.51 10.23
N ASP A 73 -10.75 16.66 9.34
CA ASP A 73 -12.07 16.87 8.74
C ASP A 73 -13.18 16.09 9.46
N ALA A 74 -12.86 14.91 10.03
CA ALA A 74 -13.84 14.09 10.73
C ALA A 74 -13.93 14.42 12.22
N VAL A 75 -12.78 14.42 12.90
CA VAL A 75 -12.71 14.69 14.35
C VAL A 75 -12.70 16.20 14.63
N LYS A 76 -12.40 17.04 13.63
CA LYS A 76 -12.34 18.52 13.73
C LYS A 76 -11.46 19.01 14.89
N THR A 77 -10.38 18.28 15.17
CA THR A 77 -9.48 18.60 16.28
C THR A 77 -8.47 19.66 15.86
N LYS A 78 -8.25 20.67 16.73
CA LYS A 78 -7.28 21.77 16.48
C LYS A 78 -5.85 21.27 16.24
N TYR A 79 -5.49 20.15 16.88
CA TYR A 79 -4.17 19.53 16.80
C TYR A 79 -4.12 18.31 15.86
N TRP A 80 -4.85 18.33 14.75
CA TRP A 80 -4.88 17.20 13.80
C TRP A 80 -3.49 16.74 13.30
N TRP A 81 -2.52 17.65 13.27
CA TRP A 81 -1.13 17.39 12.87
C TRP A 81 -0.36 16.52 13.86
N THR A 82 -0.79 16.42 15.13
CA THR A 82 -0.09 15.58 16.12
C THR A 82 -0.24 14.09 15.81
N GLY A 83 -1.35 13.66 15.20
CA GLY A 83 -1.53 12.27 14.75
C GLY A 83 -0.53 11.88 13.66
N VAL A 84 -0.24 12.79 12.73
CA VAL A 84 0.75 12.59 11.66
C VAL A 84 2.17 12.52 12.24
N LEU A 85 2.50 13.42 13.17
CA LEU A 85 3.79 13.42 13.85
C LEU A 85 3.98 12.16 14.71
N PHE A 86 2.94 11.76 15.45
CA PHE A 86 2.96 10.54 16.25
C PHE A 86 3.23 9.33 15.36
N LEU A 87 2.50 9.20 14.25
CA LEU A 87 2.73 8.12 13.29
C LEU A 87 4.17 8.13 12.75
N SER A 88 4.72 9.31 12.45
CA SER A 88 6.06 9.47 11.90
C SER A 88 7.18 9.16 12.91
N ILE A 89 6.93 9.38 14.22
CA ILE A 89 7.89 9.11 15.30
C ILE A 89 7.79 7.65 15.77
N THR A 90 6.65 6.98 15.56
CA THR A 90 6.51 5.58 16.01
C THR A 90 7.58 4.69 15.37
N PRO A 91 8.41 4.01 16.17
CA PRO A 91 9.53 3.23 15.67
C PRO A 91 9.08 2.11 14.72
N THR A 92 7.90 1.54 14.98
CA THR A 92 7.26 0.56 14.10
C THR A 92 7.06 1.11 12.69
N TRP A 93 6.60 2.36 12.54
CA TRP A 93 6.35 2.96 11.23
C TRP A 93 7.64 3.32 10.51
N PHE A 94 8.64 3.85 11.22
CA PHE A 94 9.94 4.16 10.66
C PHE A 94 10.69 2.90 10.18
N LEU A 95 10.58 1.80 10.93
CA LEU A 95 11.19 0.52 10.56
C LEU A 95 10.48 -0.10 9.36
N HIS A 96 9.13 -0.07 9.35
CA HIS A 96 8.31 -0.59 8.26
C HIS A 96 8.37 0.23 6.97
N SER A 97 8.66 1.54 7.04
CA SER A 97 8.91 2.37 5.85
C SER A 97 10.22 1.97 5.13
N ARG A 98 11.17 1.36 5.86
CA ARG A 98 12.50 0.95 5.33
C ARG A 98 12.57 -0.53 4.96
N THR A 99 11.57 -1.32 5.33
CA THR A 99 11.43 -2.72 4.95
C THR A 99 10.29 -2.81 3.96
N ALA A 100 10.56 -3.23 2.72
CA ALA A 100 9.55 -3.36 1.68
C ALA A 100 8.64 -4.57 1.91
N TRP A 101 7.90 -4.51 3.02
CA TRP A 101 7.07 -5.56 3.55
C TRP A 101 5.60 -5.26 3.22
N GLU A 102 4.87 -6.27 2.80
CA GLU A 102 3.47 -6.20 2.37
C GLU A 102 2.52 -5.60 3.43
N MET A 103 2.88 -5.70 4.72
CA MET A 103 2.13 -5.13 5.84
C MET A 103 2.06 -3.59 5.81
N THR A 104 3.11 -2.91 5.32
CA THR A 104 3.15 -1.45 5.21
C THR A 104 2.15 -0.96 4.16
N GLU A 105 2.12 -1.66 3.03
CA GLU A 105 1.22 -1.37 1.92
C GLU A 105 -0.23 -1.63 2.33
N PHE A 106 -0.48 -2.76 3.00
CA PHE A 106 -1.80 -3.06 3.57
C PHE A 106 -2.30 -1.94 4.48
N THR A 107 -1.46 -1.50 5.42
CA THR A 107 -1.86 -0.48 6.39
C THR A 107 -2.13 0.86 5.72
N ALA A 108 -1.37 1.20 4.67
CA ALA A 108 -1.60 2.42 3.90
C ALA A 108 -2.92 2.41 3.12
N PHE A 109 -3.22 1.32 2.41
CA PHE A 109 -4.50 1.19 1.70
C PHE A 109 -5.68 1.11 2.65
N TYR A 110 -5.53 0.40 3.78
CA TYR A 110 -6.55 0.33 4.81
C TYR A 110 -6.84 1.71 5.43
N ALA A 111 -5.80 2.48 5.75
CA ALA A 111 -5.95 3.86 6.25
C ALA A 111 -6.62 4.77 5.20
N GLY A 112 -6.25 4.64 3.92
CA GLY A 112 -6.89 5.35 2.81
C GLY A 112 -8.37 5.01 2.65
N ALA A 113 -8.73 3.73 2.72
CA ALA A 113 -10.11 3.27 2.65
C ALA A 113 -10.95 3.79 3.83
N LEU A 114 -10.41 3.74 5.05
CA LEU A 114 -11.04 4.33 6.23
C LEU A 114 -11.25 5.84 6.08
N CYS A 115 -10.26 6.55 5.52
CA CYS A 115 -10.36 7.97 5.24
C CYS A 115 -11.48 8.25 4.25
N ALA A 116 -11.52 7.56 3.12
CA ALA A 116 -12.58 7.69 2.12
C ALA A 116 -13.97 7.34 2.69
N TYR A 117 -14.08 6.31 3.53
CA TYR A 117 -15.32 5.95 4.22
C TYR A 117 -15.79 7.05 5.17
N THR A 118 -14.87 7.68 5.88
CA THR A 118 -15.18 8.78 6.79
C THR A 118 -15.66 10.01 6.02
N PHE A 119 -15.06 10.30 4.86
CA PHE A 119 -15.53 11.36 3.97
C PHE A 119 -16.88 11.05 3.32
N TYR A 120 -17.14 9.78 3.00
CA TYR A 120 -18.45 9.32 2.57
C TYR A 120 -19.53 9.64 3.61
N ARG A 121 -19.26 9.37 4.89
CA ARG A 121 -20.19 9.62 6.00
C ARG A 121 -20.46 11.12 6.25
N ILE A 122 -19.48 11.99 6.00
CA ILE A 122 -19.51 13.38 6.46
C ILE A 122 -19.78 14.39 5.34
N LYS A 123 -19.26 14.17 4.12
CA LYS A 123 -19.34 15.16 3.03
C LYS A 123 -20.32 14.79 1.93
N SER A 124 -20.16 13.63 1.29
CA SER A 124 -20.92 13.33 0.07
C SER A 124 -20.94 11.83 -0.23
N PRO A 125 -22.05 11.28 -0.76
CA PRO A 125 -22.14 9.88 -1.19
C PRO A 125 -21.11 9.47 -2.26
N ASN A 126 -20.60 10.42 -3.05
CA ASN A 126 -19.69 10.15 -4.17
C ASN A 126 -18.33 9.58 -3.76
N TYR A 127 -17.94 9.66 -2.48
CA TYR A 127 -16.72 9.04 -1.98
C TYR A 127 -16.80 7.49 -1.92
N LEU A 128 -17.98 6.90 -2.13
CA LEU A 128 -18.14 5.45 -2.32
C LEU A 128 -17.29 4.91 -3.47
N TYR A 129 -17.15 5.66 -4.57
CA TYR A 129 -16.32 5.23 -5.69
C TYR A 129 -14.85 5.12 -5.30
N LEU A 130 -14.36 6.02 -4.43
CA LEU A 130 -12.99 6.02 -3.95
C LEU A 130 -12.76 4.85 -2.98
N VAL A 131 -13.72 4.57 -2.09
CA VAL A 131 -13.71 3.38 -1.21
C VAL A 131 -13.67 2.10 -2.05
N ASN A 132 -14.57 1.96 -3.01
CA ASN A 132 -14.62 0.78 -3.88
C ASN A 132 -13.34 0.63 -4.70
N CYS A 133 -12.70 1.71 -5.16
CA CYS A 133 -11.44 1.60 -5.87
C CYS A 133 -10.31 1.11 -4.93
N THR A 134 -10.20 1.67 -3.72
CA THR A 134 -9.21 1.21 -2.74
C THR A 134 -9.47 -0.22 -2.23
N TRP A 135 -10.74 -0.63 -2.15
CA TRP A 135 -11.13 -1.96 -1.67
C TRP A 135 -11.05 -3.04 -2.76
N SER A 136 -11.42 -2.72 -4.01
CA SER A 136 -11.34 -3.63 -5.15
C SER A 136 -9.90 -3.95 -5.54
N VAL A 137 -8.96 -3.00 -5.38
CA VAL A 137 -7.51 -3.27 -5.50
C VAL A 137 -7.05 -4.35 -4.53
N TRP A 138 -7.78 -4.55 -3.44
CA TRP A 138 -7.51 -5.56 -2.42
C TRP A 138 -8.26 -6.87 -2.65
N VAL A 139 -9.58 -6.82 -2.88
CA VAL A 139 -10.44 -8.01 -3.01
C VAL A 139 -10.16 -8.81 -4.27
N LEU A 140 -9.74 -8.18 -5.36
CA LEU A 140 -9.47 -8.90 -6.61
C LEU A 140 -8.20 -9.76 -6.56
N HIS A 141 -7.37 -9.64 -5.51
CA HIS A 141 -6.05 -10.29 -5.42
C HIS A 141 -5.83 -11.06 -4.10
N LEU A 142 -6.91 -11.30 -3.34
CA LEU A 142 -7.00 -12.30 -2.26
C LEU A 142 -7.46 -13.64 -2.86
#